data_AF-A0A845FC36-F1
#
_entry.id   AF-A0A845FC36-F1
#
_cell.length_a   1.000
_cell.length_b   1.000
_cell.length_c   1.000
_cell.angle_alpha   90.00
_cell.angle_beta   90.00
_cell.angle_gamma   90.00
#
_symmetry.space_group_name_H-M   'P 1'
#
loop_
_entity.id
_entity.type
_entity.pdbx_description
1 polymer ?
#
loop_
_entity_poly.entity_id
_entity_poly.type
_entity_poly.pdbx_seq_one_letter_code
_entity_poly.pdbx_strand_id
1 'polypeptide(L)'
;MRQKKVYAAVKHFESGPFANVLEAFRVRYERIGEPAGTIYTTPLSYEELAALADFMDVSVYALDLQRKLSLKNFEGKLQAKYPGVKLQQLLSAYYGKETVPLMDKK
;
A
#
# COMPACT_ATOMS: atom_id res chain seq x y z
N MET A 1 1.51 -20.59 1.98
CA MET A 1 1.63 -19.84 0.69
C MET A 1 1.51 -18.33 0.88
N ARG A 2 0.60 -17.82 1.72
CA ARG A 2 0.36 -16.39 1.98
C ARG A 2 1.61 -15.59 2.42
N GLN A 3 2.42 -16.13 3.35
CA GLN A 3 3.67 -15.48 3.79
C GLN A 3 4.67 -15.21 2.64
N LYS A 4 4.82 -16.15 1.70
CA LYS A 4 5.70 -15.95 0.52
C LYS A 4 5.23 -14.78 -0.35
N LYS A 5 3.90 -14.57 -0.45
CA LYS A 5 3.32 -13.46 -1.21
C LYS A 5 3.48 -12.12 -0.50
N VAL A 6 3.34 -12.09 0.83
CA VAL A 6 3.62 -10.88 1.64
C VAL A 6 5.08 -10.48 1.48
N TYR A 7 6.02 -11.43 1.61
CA TYR A 7 7.45 -11.14 1.43
C TYR A 7 7.78 -10.65 0.01
N ALA A 8 7.18 -11.25 -1.01
CA ALA A 8 7.34 -10.78 -2.40
C ALA A 8 6.79 -9.36 -2.61
N ALA A 9 5.67 -9.02 -1.97
CA ALA A 9 5.13 -7.66 -2.00
C ALA A 9 6.08 -6.69 -1.29
N VAL A 10 6.51 -7.00 -0.06
CA VAL A 10 7.48 -6.18 0.71
C VAL A 10 8.72 -5.90 -0.13
N LYS A 11 9.34 -6.94 -0.71
CA LYS A 11 10.53 -6.77 -1.56
C LYS A 11 10.31 -5.83 -2.74
N HIS A 12 9.13 -5.85 -3.37
CA HIS A 12 8.79 -4.91 -4.44
C HIS A 12 8.77 -3.46 -3.92
N PHE A 13 8.09 -3.22 -2.80
CA PHE A 13 7.98 -1.87 -2.23
C PHE A 13 9.29 -1.36 -1.62
N GLU A 14 10.15 -2.24 -1.08
CA GLU A 14 11.50 -1.89 -0.62
C GLU A 14 12.43 -1.51 -1.77
N SER A 15 12.24 -2.12 -2.94
CA SER A 15 13.08 -1.86 -4.12
C SER A 15 12.70 -0.59 -4.90
N GLY A 16 11.58 0.05 -4.57
CA GLY A 16 11.04 1.20 -5.30
C GLY A 16 10.84 2.44 -4.42
N PRO A 17 10.52 3.59 -5.03
CA PRO A 17 10.27 4.83 -4.30
C PRO A 17 8.85 4.81 -3.73
N PHE A 18 8.64 4.04 -2.65
CA PHE A 18 7.32 3.90 -2.01
C PHE A 18 7.32 4.33 -0.54
N ALA A 19 8.43 4.85 -0.02
CA ALA A 19 8.58 5.14 1.40
C ALA A 19 7.50 6.10 1.92
N ASN A 20 7.26 7.25 1.26
CA ASN A 20 6.24 8.20 1.72
C ASN A 20 4.82 7.71 1.42
N VAL A 21 4.64 6.90 0.37
CA VAL A 21 3.35 6.27 0.05
C VAL A 21 2.93 5.33 1.17
N LEU A 22 3.82 4.41 1.55
CA LEU A 22 3.56 3.45 2.62
C LEU A 22 3.44 4.15 3.97
N GLU A 23 4.17 5.24 4.21
CA GLU A 23 4.07 6.00 5.44
C GLU A 23 2.71 6.72 5.52
N ALA A 24 2.26 7.33 4.42
CA ALA A 24 0.93 7.93 4.34
C ALA A 24 -0.18 6.88 4.56
N PHE A 25 -0.01 5.67 4.02
CA PHE A 25 -0.94 4.56 4.30
C PHE A 25 -0.88 4.12 5.75
N ARG A 26 0.30 3.99 6.36
CA ARG A 26 0.48 3.62 7.77
C ARG A 26 -0.20 4.62 8.69
N VAL A 27 0.09 5.91 8.55
CA VAL A 27 -0.53 6.99 9.33
C VAL A 27 -2.04 6.99 9.16
N ARG A 28 -2.53 6.79 7.94
CA ARG A 28 -3.98 6.74 7.68
C ARG A 28 -4.63 5.51 8.32
N TYR A 29 -3.98 4.36 8.23
CA TYR A 29 -4.43 3.09 8.78
C TYR A 29 -4.44 3.13 10.32
N GLU A 30 -3.40 3.64 10.96
CA GLU A 30 -3.31 3.78 12.43
C GLU A 30 -4.41 4.69 12.98
N ARG A 31 -4.82 5.71 12.22
CA ARG A 31 -5.89 6.63 12.61
C ARG A 31 -7.30 6.02 12.52
N ILE A 32 -7.53 5.11 11.58
CA ILE A 32 -8.89 4.61 11.25
C ILE A 32 -9.09 3.15 11.70
N GLY A 33 -8.03 2.35 11.77
CA GLY A 33 -8.07 0.93 12.13
C GLY A 33 -8.52 -0.01 10.99
N GLU A 34 -8.88 0.53 9.82
CA GLU A 34 -9.37 -0.20 8.66
C GLU A 34 -8.78 0.39 7.36
N PRO A 35 -8.78 -0.37 6.23
CA PRO A 35 -8.42 0.13 4.90
C PRO A 35 -9.48 1.08 4.33
N ALA A 36 -9.91 2.05 5.13
CA ALA A 36 -10.89 3.06 4.81
C ALA A 36 -10.22 4.44 4.71
N GLY A 37 -10.74 5.26 3.79
CA GLY A 37 -10.25 6.61 3.55
C GLY A 37 -9.26 6.74 2.39
N THR A 38 -8.64 7.91 2.32
CA THR A 38 -7.77 8.33 1.23
C THR A 38 -6.50 8.98 1.78
N ILE A 39 -5.39 8.78 1.09
CA ILE A 39 -4.19 9.63 1.23
C ILE A 39 -4.23 10.73 0.17
N TYR A 40 -3.59 11.85 0.45
CA TYR A 40 -3.32 12.87 -0.56
C TYR A 40 -2.00 12.53 -1.26
N THR A 41 -1.94 12.70 -2.57
CA THR A 41 -0.74 12.41 -3.38
C THR A 41 0.13 13.65 -3.57
N THR A 42 -0.36 14.85 -3.26
CA THR A 42 0.38 16.12 -3.35
C THR A 42 1.74 16.14 -2.64
N PRO A 43 1.92 15.49 -1.47
CA PRO A 43 3.22 15.46 -0.79
C PRO A 43 4.23 14.48 -1.39
N LEU A 44 3.82 13.62 -2.33
CA LEU A 44 4.68 12.62 -2.94
C LEU A 44 5.64 13.28 -3.94
N SER A 45 6.86 12.76 -4.03
CA SER A 45 7.74 13.15 -5.13
C SER A 45 7.17 12.64 -6.47
N TYR A 46 7.64 13.20 -7.58
CA TYR A 46 7.24 12.71 -8.90
C TYR A 46 7.61 11.24 -9.10
N GLU A 47 8.77 10.79 -8.59
CA GLU A 47 9.20 9.39 -8.68
C GLU A 47 8.26 8.46 -7.90
N GLU A 48 7.84 8.87 -6.71
CA GLU A 48 6.88 8.12 -5.91
C GLU A 48 5.49 8.09 -6.56
N LEU A 49 5.06 9.22 -7.12
CA LEU A 49 3.80 9.32 -7.85
C LEU A 49 3.81 8.45 -9.11
N ALA A 50 4.92 8.42 -9.84
CA ALA A 50 5.09 7.62 -11.03
C ALA A 50 5.08 6.12 -10.71
N ALA A 51 5.82 5.69 -9.69
CA ALA A 51 5.84 4.31 -9.23
C ALA A 51 4.46 3.87 -8.69
N LEU A 52 3.76 4.76 -7.99
CA LEU A 52 2.40 4.50 -7.53
C LEU A 52 1.40 4.39 -8.68
N ALA A 53 1.50 5.23 -9.70
CA ALA A 53 0.65 5.17 -10.88
C ALA A 53 0.88 3.86 -11.66
N ASP A 54 2.14 3.48 -11.88
CA ASP A 54 2.51 2.20 -12.50
C ASP A 54 1.99 1.01 -11.68
N PHE A 55 2.16 1.05 -10.35
CA PHE A 55 1.61 0.01 -9.49
C PHE A 55 0.09 -0.12 -9.60
N MET A 56 -0.61 1.00 -9.73
CA MET A 56 -2.06 1.06 -9.83
C MET A 56 -2.59 0.76 -11.25
N ASP A 57 -1.71 0.61 -12.24
CA ASP A 57 -2.00 0.52 -13.67
C ASP A 57 -2.85 1.71 -14.15
N VAL A 58 -2.49 2.93 -13.73
CA VAL A 58 -3.09 4.20 -14.16
C VAL A 58 -2.01 5.16 -14.66
N SER A 59 -2.41 6.21 -15.38
CA SER A 59 -1.45 7.25 -15.77
C SER A 59 -1.09 8.15 -14.59
N VAL A 60 0.16 8.63 -14.59
CA VAL A 60 0.64 9.63 -13.61
C VAL A 60 -0.27 10.87 -13.62
N TYR A 61 -0.66 11.34 -14.81
CA TYR A 61 -1.56 12.47 -14.98
C TYR A 61 -2.93 12.25 -14.31
N ALA A 62 -3.52 11.05 -14.46
CA ALA A 62 -4.81 10.76 -13.83
C ALA A 62 -4.71 10.75 -12.30
N LEU A 63 -3.62 10.19 -11.76
CA LEU A 63 -3.37 10.16 -10.32
C LEU A 63 -3.08 11.55 -9.74
N ASP A 64 -2.32 12.36 -10.48
CA ASP A 64 -2.03 13.75 -10.14
C ASP A 64 -3.29 14.62 -10.14
N LEU A 65 -4.15 14.46 -11.15
CA LEU A 65 -5.42 15.20 -11.24
C LEU A 65 -6.36 14.86 -10.09
N GLN A 66 -6.41 13.58 -9.67
CA GLN A 66 -7.23 13.16 -8.53
C GLN A 66 -6.70 13.67 -7.19
N ARG A 67 -5.39 13.91 -7.08
CA ARG A 67 -4.66 14.35 -5.87
C ARG A 67 -4.85 13.45 -4.64
N LYS A 68 -5.47 12.29 -4.81
CA LYS A 68 -5.81 11.39 -3.72
C LYS A 68 -5.89 9.95 -4.20
N LEU A 69 -5.57 9.02 -3.32
CA LEU A 69 -5.70 7.59 -3.55
C LEU A 69 -6.45 6.93 -2.39
N SER A 70 -7.43 6.09 -2.72
CA SER A 70 -8.15 5.30 -1.71
C SER A 70 -7.33 4.10 -1.27
N LEU A 71 -7.24 3.88 0.05
CA LEU A 71 -6.62 2.68 0.63
C LEU A 71 -7.31 1.40 0.14
N LYS A 72 -8.64 1.44 -0.04
CA LYS A 72 -9.43 0.31 -0.56
C LYS A 72 -9.06 -0.01 -2.01
N ASN A 73 -8.90 1.00 -2.86
CA ASN A 73 -8.49 0.80 -4.25
C ASN A 73 -7.07 0.24 -4.31
N PHE A 74 -6.17 0.76 -3.49
CA PHE A 74 -4.81 0.25 -3.36
C PHE A 74 -4.80 -1.21 -2.89
N GLU A 75 -5.55 -1.56 -1.85
CA GLU A 75 -5.63 -2.94 -1.36
C GLU A 75 -6.24 -3.89 -2.40
N GLY A 76 -7.26 -3.44 -3.14
CA GLY A 76 -7.80 -4.21 -4.27
C GLY A 76 -6.74 -4.50 -5.32
N LYS A 77 -5.90 -3.51 -5.65
CA LYS A 77 -4.78 -3.69 -6.58
C LYS A 77 -3.69 -4.61 -6.01
N LEU A 78 -3.36 -4.43 -4.74
CA LEU A 78 -2.41 -5.27 -4.01
C LEU A 78 -2.84 -6.73 -4.04
N GLN A 79 -4.14 -7.01 -3.81
CA GLN A 79 -4.68 -8.36 -3.86
C GLN A 79 -4.72 -8.93 -5.29
N ALA A 80 -4.92 -8.09 -6.32
CA ALA A 80 -4.83 -8.53 -7.70
C ALA A 80 -3.41 -8.95 -8.09
N LYS A 81 -2.37 -8.19 -7.69
CA LYS A 81 -0.96 -8.51 -7.96
C LYS A 81 -0.41 -9.60 -7.02
N TYR A 82 -0.87 -9.61 -5.76
CA TYR A 82 -0.46 -10.53 -4.70
C TYR A 82 -1.68 -11.13 -3.99
N PRO A 83 -2.28 -12.21 -4.53
CA PRO A 83 -3.48 -12.80 -3.97
C PRO A 83 -3.36 -13.15 -2.48
N GLY A 84 -4.35 -12.69 -1.70
CA GLY A 84 -4.42 -12.92 -0.25
C GLY A 84 -3.56 -12.01 0.63
N VAL A 85 -2.86 -11.02 0.04
CA VAL A 85 -2.11 -10.00 0.80
C VAL A 85 -3.03 -8.84 1.14
N LYS A 86 -3.19 -8.56 2.43
CA LYS A 86 -3.90 -7.36 2.93
C LYS A 86 -2.94 -6.20 3.14
N LEU A 87 -3.43 -4.97 3.04
CA LEU A 87 -2.63 -3.76 3.25
C LEU A 87 -1.98 -3.76 4.64
N GLN A 88 -2.73 -4.15 5.68
CA GLN A 88 -2.21 -4.27 7.04
C GLN A 88 -0.98 -5.22 7.11
N GLN A 89 -1.05 -6.37 6.42
CA GLN A 89 0.03 -7.35 6.44
C GLN A 89 1.28 -6.83 5.74
N LEU A 90 1.10 -6.09 4.65
CA LEU A 90 2.19 -5.41 3.96
C LEU A 90 2.84 -4.38 4.89
N LEU A 91 2.05 -3.50 5.52
CA LEU A 91 2.57 -2.44 6.40
C LEU A 91 3.29 -3.01 7.63
N SER A 92 2.71 -4.01 8.31
CA SER A 92 3.36 -4.66 9.45
C SER A 92 4.70 -5.29 9.06
N ALA A 93 4.74 -6.00 7.92
CA ALA A 93 5.95 -6.66 7.46
C ALA A 93 7.02 -5.66 6.97
N TYR A 94 6.62 -4.56 6.31
CA TYR A 94 7.53 -3.53 5.81
C TYR A 94 8.18 -2.70 6.93
N TYR A 95 7.40 -2.30 7.95
CA TYR A 95 7.91 -1.47 9.05
C TYR A 95 8.50 -2.27 10.23
N GLY A 96 8.60 -3.59 10.11
CA GLY A 96 9.24 -4.45 11.10
C GLY A 96 8.50 -4.54 12.45
N LYS A 97 7.29 -4.01 12.56
CA LYS A 97 6.43 -4.21 13.74
C LYS A 97 5.57 -5.46 13.54
N GLU A 98 6.06 -6.54 14.13
CA GLU A 98 5.39 -7.82 14.38
C GLU A 98 5.22 -8.79 13.19
N THR A 99 5.75 -9.99 13.41
CA THR A 99 5.28 -11.25 12.84
C THR A 99 3.76 -11.28 12.81
N VAL A 100 3.19 -11.26 11.61
CA VAL A 100 1.76 -11.41 11.28
C VAL A 100 0.94 -12.01 12.44
N PRO A 101 0.16 -11.23 13.19
CA PRO A 101 -0.85 -11.80 14.05
C PRO A 101 -1.88 -12.47 13.13
N LEU A 102 -2.03 -13.78 13.27
CA LEU A 102 -3.15 -14.55 12.76
C LEU A 102 -4.42 -14.02 13.42
N MET A 103 -4.97 -12.92 12.93
CA MET A 103 -6.36 -12.57 13.22
C MET A 103 -7.24 -13.15 12.12
N ASP A 104 -7.42 -14.47 12.22
CA ASP A 104 -8.66 -15.13 11.82
C ASP A 104 -9.75 -14.60 12.76
N LYS A 105 -10.51 -13.61 12.28
CA LYS A 105 -11.78 -13.25 12.92
C LYS A 105 -12.80 -14.31 12.51
N LYS A 106 -12.98 -15.26 13.43
CA LYS A 106 -14.16 -16.06 13.81
C LYS A 106 -15.31 -16.15 12.82
#